data_AF-A0A1I8AIN5-F1
#
_entry.id   AF-A0A1I8AIN5-F1
#
_cell.length_a   1.000
_cell.length_b   1.000
_cell.length_c   1.000
_cell.angle_alpha   90.00
_cell.angle_beta   90.00
_cell.angle_gamma   90.00
#
_symmetry.space_group_name_H-M   'P 1'
#
loop_
_entity.id
_entity.type
_entity.pdbx_description
1 polymer ?
#
loop_
_entity_poly.entity_id
_entity_poly.type
_entity_poly.pdbx_seq_one_letter_code
_entity_poly.pdbx_strand_id
1 'polypeptide(L)'
;MTYVQVVEKDANINCAAAGAKCVTALANGLRKKFQPHAAIVIPAILEKFKEKKPVLRDPLIECIDAVAATVPMDNVVDDIVAAMGKANPNIKLQTDQFLYRTIKRFTAATVPKKVVKAIAPLLVKHTGESDPDVREASYAALGAIMKALGEKAAMMFLTDIAEDKLKMGKIQEFRDKAAAEAAAEEAAKAAESAPAQEAVVRPCRSGKQRS
;
A
#
# COMPACT_ATOMS: atom_id res chain seq x y z
N MET A 1 -18.91 -4.52 20.71
CA MET A 1 -19.22 -3.63 19.58
C MET A 1 -17.90 -3.23 18.95
N THR A 2 -17.37 -4.07 18.06
CA THR A 2 -15.98 -3.95 17.55
C THR A 2 -15.93 -2.91 16.44
N TYR A 3 -14.88 -2.08 16.41
CA TYR A 3 -14.69 -1.00 15.39
C TYR A 3 -14.84 -1.48 13.93
N VAL A 4 -14.57 -2.76 13.66
CA VAL A 4 -14.84 -3.43 12.37
C VAL A 4 -16.29 -3.29 11.93
N GLN A 5 -17.24 -3.44 12.86
CA GLN A 5 -18.67 -3.36 12.56
C GLN A 5 -19.12 -1.96 12.12
N VAL A 6 -18.44 -0.90 12.60
CA VAL A 6 -18.72 0.49 12.19
C VAL A 6 -18.23 0.74 10.77
N VAL A 7 -17.06 0.21 10.40
CA VAL A 7 -16.53 0.34 9.03
C VAL A 7 -17.38 -0.48 8.05
N GLU A 8 -17.80 -1.68 8.43
CA GLU A 8 -18.51 -2.61 7.56
C GLU A 8 -20.00 -2.23 7.39
N LYS A 9 -20.73 -1.97 8.48
CA LYS A 9 -22.20 -1.94 8.49
C LYS A 9 -22.83 -0.56 8.67
N ASP A 10 -22.04 0.48 8.94
CA ASP A 10 -22.61 1.83 9.07
C ASP A 10 -23.00 2.37 7.69
N ALA A 11 -24.26 2.81 7.57
CA ALA A 11 -24.83 3.40 6.36
C ALA A 11 -24.36 4.84 6.17
N ASN A 12 -23.88 5.50 7.22
CA ASN A 12 -23.35 6.85 7.16
C ASN A 12 -21.87 6.84 6.77
N ILE A 13 -21.58 7.37 5.60
CA ILE A 13 -20.23 7.45 5.04
C ILE A 13 -19.24 8.20 5.95
N ASN A 14 -19.70 9.20 6.69
CA ASN A 14 -18.86 9.97 7.60
C ASN A 14 -18.50 9.16 8.86
N CYS A 15 -19.44 8.35 9.36
CA CYS A 15 -19.18 7.43 10.47
C CYS A 15 -18.19 6.34 10.06
N ALA A 16 -18.36 5.76 8.87
CA ALA A 16 -17.42 4.79 8.32
C ALA A 16 -16.02 5.40 8.13
N ALA A 17 -15.93 6.65 7.67
CA ALA A 17 -14.66 7.37 7.50
C ALA A 17 -13.97 7.64 8.84
N ALA A 18 -14.72 8.06 9.86
CA ALA A 18 -14.21 8.22 11.22
C ALA A 18 -13.73 6.87 11.80
N GLY A 19 -14.50 5.79 11.59
CA GLY A 19 -14.13 4.44 11.98
C GLY A 19 -12.81 3.98 11.35
N ALA A 20 -12.63 4.22 10.04
CA ALA A 20 -11.38 3.92 9.35
C ALA A 20 -10.19 4.66 9.98
N LYS A 21 -10.32 5.96 10.25
CA LYS A 21 -9.27 6.75 10.92
C LYS A 21 -8.92 6.23 12.31
N CYS A 22 -9.92 5.80 13.09
CA CYS A 22 -9.67 5.18 14.40
C CYS A 22 -8.87 3.87 14.26
N VAL A 23 -9.22 3.02 13.29
CA VAL A 23 -8.49 1.78 13.03
C VAL A 23 -7.05 2.08 12.57
N THR A 24 -6.84 3.09 11.71
CA THR A 24 -5.50 3.55 11.32
C THR A 24 -4.66 3.93 12.54
N ALA A 25 -5.21 4.74 13.44
CA ALA A 25 -4.51 5.16 14.66
C ALA A 25 -4.16 3.96 15.57
N LEU A 26 -5.09 3.01 15.71
CA LEU A 26 -4.87 1.79 16.47
C LEU A 26 -3.78 0.89 15.85
N ALA A 27 -3.81 0.69 14.54
CA ALA A 27 -2.81 -0.10 13.82
C ALA A 27 -1.41 0.51 13.99
N ASN A 28 -1.29 1.83 13.84
CA ASN A 28 -0.04 2.57 14.03
C ASN A 28 0.46 2.52 15.48
N GLY A 29 -0.44 2.62 16.47
CA GLY A 29 -0.10 2.59 17.89
C GLY A 29 0.27 1.20 18.41
N LEU A 30 -0.48 0.16 18.01
CA LEU A 30 -0.29 -1.21 18.47
C LEU A 30 0.78 -1.98 17.68
N ARG A 31 1.07 -1.56 16.44
CA ARG A 31 2.03 -2.20 15.53
C ARG A 31 1.78 -3.71 15.45
N LYS A 32 2.78 -4.55 15.75
CA LYS A 32 2.69 -6.02 15.73
C LYS A 32 1.59 -6.60 16.62
N LYS A 33 1.16 -5.89 17.67
CA LYS A 33 0.05 -6.35 18.54
C LYS A 33 -1.31 -6.31 17.84
N PHE A 34 -1.42 -5.59 16.71
CA PHE A 34 -2.63 -5.53 15.91
C PHE A 34 -2.84 -6.76 15.00
N GLN A 35 -1.78 -7.56 14.79
CA GLN A 35 -1.79 -8.71 13.88
C GLN A 35 -3.00 -9.66 14.04
N PRO A 36 -3.48 -10.01 15.25
CA PRO A 36 -4.66 -10.88 15.41
C PRO A 36 -5.96 -10.30 14.85
N HIS A 37 -6.04 -8.97 14.71
CA HIS A 37 -7.22 -8.27 14.20
C HIS A 37 -7.15 -8.04 12.68
N ALA A 38 -5.95 -8.07 12.09
CA ALA A 38 -5.74 -7.76 10.67
C ALA A 38 -6.55 -8.68 9.74
N ALA A 39 -6.66 -9.98 10.08
CA ALA A 39 -7.40 -10.98 9.29
C ALA A 39 -8.91 -10.69 9.18
N ILE A 40 -9.48 -9.93 10.11
CA ILE A 40 -10.90 -9.53 10.06
C ILE A 40 -11.04 -8.14 9.43
N VAL A 41 -10.08 -7.25 9.70
CA VAL A 41 -10.12 -5.85 9.27
C VAL A 41 -9.86 -5.69 7.77
N ILE A 42 -8.89 -6.43 7.21
CA ILE A 42 -8.50 -6.29 5.80
C ILE A 42 -9.65 -6.65 4.84
N PRO A 43 -10.33 -7.82 4.97
CA PRO A 43 -11.47 -8.14 4.11
C PRO A 43 -12.58 -7.08 4.20
N ALA A 44 -12.88 -6.60 5.41
CA ALA A 44 -13.91 -5.59 5.63
C ALA A 44 -13.58 -4.26 4.92
N ILE A 45 -12.32 -3.82 4.95
CA ILE A 45 -11.87 -2.63 4.23
C ILE A 45 -11.94 -2.85 2.72
N LEU A 46 -11.45 -3.99 2.23
CA LEU A 46 -11.46 -4.34 0.81
C LEU A 46 -12.89 -4.34 0.23
N GLU A 47 -13.86 -4.87 0.97
CA GLU A 47 -15.26 -4.83 0.55
C GLU A 47 -15.86 -3.41 0.58
N LYS A 48 -15.39 -2.54 1.48
CA LYS A 48 -15.84 -1.15 1.57
C LYS A 48 -15.29 -0.27 0.45
N PHE A 49 -14.25 -0.69 -0.26
CA PHE A 49 -13.80 -0.03 -1.49
C PHE A 49 -14.82 -0.06 -2.64
N LYS A 50 -16.02 -0.62 -2.48
CA LYS A 50 -17.13 -0.32 -3.39
C LYS A 50 -17.51 1.17 -3.40
N GLU A 51 -17.21 1.90 -2.33
CA GLU A 51 -17.49 3.33 -2.20
C GLU A 51 -16.44 4.20 -2.90
N LYS A 52 -16.89 5.06 -3.82
CA LYS A 52 -16.01 5.90 -4.65
C LYS A 52 -15.71 7.27 -4.06
N LYS A 53 -16.50 7.71 -3.08
CA LYS A 53 -16.42 9.09 -2.58
C LYS A 53 -15.10 9.29 -1.80
N PRO A 54 -14.29 10.31 -2.13
CA PRO A 54 -13.01 10.58 -1.46
C PRO A 54 -13.10 10.64 0.06
N VAL A 55 -14.21 11.19 0.59
CA VAL A 55 -14.49 11.30 2.03
C VAL A 55 -14.35 9.98 2.80
N LEU A 56 -14.62 8.83 2.16
CA LEU A 56 -14.42 7.50 2.73
C LEU A 56 -13.26 6.76 2.08
N ARG A 57 -13.09 6.88 0.76
CA ARG A 57 -12.00 6.22 0.04
C ARG A 57 -10.63 6.55 0.63
N ASP A 58 -10.34 7.83 0.88
CA ASP A 58 -9.01 8.25 1.32
C ASP A 58 -8.69 7.73 2.73
N PRO A 59 -9.61 7.83 3.73
CA PRO A 59 -9.43 7.14 5.01
C PRO A 59 -9.27 5.62 4.91
N LEU A 60 -9.97 4.96 3.99
CA LEU A 60 -9.83 3.51 3.80
C LEU A 60 -8.46 3.13 3.21
N ILE A 61 -7.92 3.94 2.29
CA ILE A 61 -6.58 3.79 1.74
C ILE A 61 -5.53 3.87 2.85
N GLU A 62 -5.60 4.89 3.70
CA GLU A 62 -4.68 5.04 4.83
C GLU A 62 -4.81 3.88 5.82
N CYS A 63 -6.04 3.43 6.05
CA CYS A 63 -6.34 2.35 6.99
C CYS A 63 -5.77 1.01 6.51
N ILE A 64 -6.00 0.61 5.25
CA ILE A 64 -5.47 -0.66 4.74
C ILE A 64 -3.93 -0.64 4.73
N ASP A 65 -3.31 0.47 4.37
CA ASP A 65 -1.85 0.61 4.34
C ASP A 65 -1.26 0.47 5.76
N ALA A 66 -1.89 1.07 6.78
CA ALA A 66 -1.48 0.96 8.18
C ALA A 66 -1.67 -0.46 8.72
N VAL A 67 -2.81 -1.10 8.43
CA VAL A 67 -3.11 -2.47 8.88
C VAL A 67 -2.17 -3.48 8.21
N ALA A 68 -1.93 -3.35 6.91
CA ALA A 68 -1.00 -4.21 6.16
C ALA A 68 0.43 -4.10 6.69
N ALA A 69 0.84 -2.96 7.24
CA ALA A 69 2.15 -2.82 7.88
C ALA A 69 2.28 -3.59 9.21
N THR A 70 1.18 -4.07 9.80
CA THR A 70 1.19 -4.80 11.08
C THR A 70 1.34 -6.32 10.92
N VAL A 71 1.15 -6.85 9.71
CA VAL A 71 1.08 -8.29 9.42
C VAL A 71 1.92 -8.64 8.18
N PRO A 72 2.57 -9.82 8.12
CA PRO A 72 3.19 -10.29 6.89
C PRO A 72 2.17 -10.46 5.77
N MET A 73 2.51 -10.01 4.55
CA MET A 73 1.62 -10.07 3.40
C MET A 73 1.16 -11.49 3.06
N ASP A 74 1.99 -12.49 3.32
CA ASP A 74 1.65 -13.91 3.11
C ASP A 74 0.40 -14.35 3.88
N ASN A 75 0.07 -13.69 5.01
CA ASN A 75 -1.08 -14.07 5.84
C ASN A 75 -2.40 -13.50 5.34
N VAL A 76 -2.37 -12.55 4.41
CA VAL A 76 -3.54 -11.79 3.94
C VAL A 76 -3.72 -11.88 2.43
N VAL A 77 -2.88 -12.69 1.77
CA VAL A 77 -2.89 -12.86 0.31
C VAL A 77 -4.20 -13.44 -0.20
N ASP A 78 -4.80 -14.38 0.53
CA ASP A 78 -6.05 -15.03 0.11
C ASP A 78 -7.21 -14.03 0.09
N ASP A 79 -7.25 -13.11 1.06
CA ASP A 79 -8.25 -12.04 1.13
C ASP A 79 -8.08 -11.03 -0.01
N ILE A 80 -6.82 -10.69 -0.34
CA ILE A 80 -6.50 -9.80 -1.46
C ILE A 80 -6.91 -10.44 -2.78
N VAL A 81 -6.54 -11.71 -3.00
CA VAL A 81 -6.93 -12.48 -4.18
C VAL A 81 -8.45 -12.56 -4.31
N ALA A 82 -9.15 -12.79 -3.20
CA ALA A 82 -10.61 -12.78 -3.17
C ALA A 82 -11.20 -11.42 -3.57
N ALA A 83 -10.60 -10.30 -3.12
CA ALA A 83 -11.03 -8.96 -3.49
C ALA A 83 -10.79 -8.63 -4.97
N MET A 84 -9.65 -9.05 -5.53
CA MET A 84 -9.36 -8.92 -6.97
C MET A 84 -10.36 -9.68 -7.84
N GLY A 85 -10.89 -10.80 -7.34
CA GLY A 85 -11.92 -11.60 -8.03
C GLY A 85 -13.34 -11.02 -7.97
N LYS A 86 -13.60 -9.94 -7.22
CA LYS A 86 -14.95 -9.36 -7.08
C LYS A 86 -15.39 -8.68 -8.39
N ALA A 87 -16.68 -8.76 -8.71
CA ALA A 87 -17.22 -8.15 -9.93
C ALA A 87 -17.19 -6.61 -9.94
N ASN A 88 -17.04 -5.96 -8.79
CA ASN A 88 -17.06 -4.51 -8.71
C ASN A 88 -15.71 -3.90 -9.16
N PRO A 89 -15.68 -3.08 -10.22
CA PRO A 89 -14.43 -2.51 -10.74
C PRO A 89 -13.74 -1.60 -9.73
N ASN A 90 -14.47 -0.93 -8.84
CA ASN A 90 -13.85 -0.06 -7.85
C ASN A 90 -13.09 -0.84 -6.77
N ILE A 91 -13.58 -2.04 -6.41
CA ILE A 91 -12.87 -2.92 -5.49
C ILE A 91 -11.57 -3.39 -6.16
N LYS A 92 -11.62 -3.83 -7.43
CA LYS A 92 -10.43 -4.21 -8.20
C LYS A 92 -9.42 -3.06 -8.29
N LEU A 93 -9.87 -1.87 -8.69
CA LEU A 93 -9.08 -0.65 -8.81
C LEU A 93 -8.32 -0.34 -7.51
N GLN A 94 -9.05 -0.26 -6.39
CA GLN A 94 -8.44 0.09 -5.11
C GLN A 94 -7.51 -1.01 -4.59
N THR A 95 -7.83 -2.27 -4.85
CA THR A 95 -6.96 -3.41 -4.51
C THR A 95 -5.66 -3.39 -5.31
N ASP A 96 -5.72 -3.12 -6.61
CA ASP A 96 -4.54 -3.00 -7.48
C ASP A 96 -3.67 -1.80 -7.07
N GLN A 97 -4.28 -0.67 -6.74
CA GLN A 97 -3.57 0.51 -6.21
C GLN A 97 -2.91 0.22 -4.86
N PHE A 98 -3.58 -0.53 -3.98
CA PHE A 98 -3.01 -1.00 -2.71
C PHE A 98 -1.79 -1.92 -2.95
N LEU A 99 -1.89 -2.84 -3.90
CA LEU A 99 -0.78 -3.70 -4.30
C LEU A 99 0.41 -2.89 -4.83
N TYR A 100 0.17 -1.89 -5.68
CA TYR A 100 1.22 -0.98 -6.14
C TYR A 100 1.96 -0.30 -4.98
N ARG A 101 1.21 0.33 -4.05
CA ARG A 101 1.78 1.04 -2.90
C ARG A 101 2.55 0.12 -1.96
N THR A 102 2.10 -1.13 -1.82
CA THR A 102 2.75 -2.07 -0.91
C THR A 102 3.95 -2.73 -1.56
N ILE A 103 3.84 -3.18 -2.81
CA ILE A 103 4.90 -3.90 -3.53
C ILE A 103 6.09 -2.99 -3.87
N LYS A 104 5.85 -1.71 -4.18
CA LYS A 104 6.94 -0.77 -4.52
C LYS A 104 7.97 -0.61 -3.40
N ARG A 105 7.56 -0.85 -2.15
CA ARG A 105 8.41 -0.78 -0.95
C ARG A 105 9.34 -1.99 -0.79
N PHE A 106 9.09 -3.08 -1.51
CA PHE A 106 9.95 -4.25 -1.49
C PHE A 106 11.12 -4.14 -2.49
N THR A 107 12.13 -4.98 -2.23
CA THR A 107 13.31 -5.19 -3.06
C THR A 107 13.41 -6.66 -3.44
N ALA A 108 14.31 -7.01 -4.38
CA ALA A 108 14.50 -8.39 -4.82
C ALA A 108 14.86 -9.36 -3.67
N ALA A 109 15.45 -8.85 -2.60
CA ALA A 109 15.79 -9.61 -1.41
C ALA A 109 14.60 -9.83 -0.45
N THR A 110 13.63 -8.93 -0.44
CA THR A 110 12.56 -8.88 0.59
C THR A 110 11.17 -9.22 0.04
N VAL A 111 11.02 -9.28 -1.29
CA VAL A 111 9.73 -9.49 -1.93
C VAL A 111 9.12 -10.87 -1.61
N PRO A 112 7.85 -10.94 -1.17
CA PRO A 112 7.18 -12.19 -0.88
C PRO A 112 6.80 -12.92 -2.18
N LYS A 113 7.65 -13.84 -2.64
CA LYS A 113 7.48 -14.56 -3.91
C LYS A 113 6.17 -15.34 -4.01
N LYS A 114 5.65 -15.85 -2.88
CA LYS A 114 4.36 -16.57 -2.84
C LYS A 114 3.19 -15.63 -3.18
N VAL A 115 3.16 -14.46 -2.55
CA VAL A 115 2.18 -13.40 -2.84
C VAL A 115 2.23 -13.01 -4.30
N VAL A 116 3.42 -12.74 -4.84
CA VAL A 116 3.54 -12.34 -6.25
C VAL A 116 3.01 -13.41 -7.21
N LYS A 117 3.30 -14.69 -6.96
CA LYS A 117 2.78 -15.80 -7.78
C LYS A 117 1.25 -15.88 -7.76
N ALA A 118 0.61 -15.50 -6.66
CA ALA A 118 -0.84 -15.51 -6.53
C ALA A 118 -1.51 -14.32 -7.25
N ILE A 119 -0.92 -13.12 -7.14
CA ILE A 119 -1.55 -11.89 -7.67
C ILE A 119 -1.18 -11.60 -9.13
N ALA A 120 0.02 -11.97 -9.60
CA ALA A 120 0.50 -11.57 -10.93
C ALA A 120 -0.40 -12.06 -12.07
N PRO A 121 -0.89 -13.32 -12.09
CA PRO A 121 -1.83 -13.77 -13.12
C PRO A 121 -3.17 -13.01 -13.10
N LEU A 122 -3.62 -12.57 -11.93
CA LEU A 122 -4.85 -11.77 -11.81
C LEU A 122 -4.65 -10.35 -12.32
N LEU A 123 -3.50 -9.73 -12.02
CA LEU A 123 -3.14 -8.43 -12.56
C LEU A 123 -3.02 -8.46 -14.09
N VAL A 124 -2.46 -9.51 -14.68
CA VAL A 124 -2.42 -9.69 -16.13
C VAL A 124 -3.84 -9.74 -16.71
N LYS A 125 -4.78 -10.45 -16.07
CA LYS A 125 -6.20 -10.43 -16.46
C LYS A 125 -6.80 -9.03 -16.35
N HIS A 126 -6.49 -8.27 -15.29
CA HIS A 126 -6.98 -6.91 -15.09
C HIS A 126 -6.53 -5.93 -16.20
N THR A 127 -5.40 -6.20 -16.89
CA THR A 127 -4.99 -5.40 -18.05
C THR A 127 -5.97 -5.45 -19.22
N GLY A 128 -6.87 -6.44 -19.24
CA GLY A 128 -7.94 -6.61 -20.23
C GLY A 128 -9.34 -6.23 -19.75
N GLU A 129 -9.50 -5.69 -18.54
CA GLU A 129 -10.81 -5.26 -18.03
C GLU A 129 -11.39 -4.09 -18.83
N SER A 130 -12.71 -3.93 -18.85
CA SER A 130 -13.39 -2.87 -19.59
C SER A 130 -13.17 -1.48 -19.00
N ASP A 131 -13.00 -1.41 -17.68
CA ASP A 131 -12.76 -0.16 -16.95
C ASP A 131 -11.31 0.33 -17.16
N PRO A 132 -11.09 1.54 -17.68
CA PRO A 132 -9.75 2.07 -17.95
C PRO A 132 -8.92 2.28 -16.69
N ASP A 133 -9.53 2.64 -15.57
CA ASP A 133 -8.82 2.91 -14.32
C ASP A 133 -8.28 1.61 -13.73
N VAL A 134 -9.06 0.52 -13.80
CA VAL A 134 -8.60 -0.84 -13.41
C VAL A 134 -7.44 -1.30 -14.27
N ARG A 135 -7.50 -1.08 -15.60
CA ARG A 135 -6.37 -1.39 -16.48
C ARG A 135 -5.13 -0.60 -16.10
N GLU A 136 -5.26 0.71 -15.85
CA GLU A 136 -4.12 1.55 -15.47
C GLU A 136 -3.51 1.12 -14.13
N ALA A 137 -4.35 0.84 -13.13
CA ALA A 137 -3.88 0.38 -11.83
C ALA A 137 -3.19 -0.99 -11.90
N SER A 138 -3.66 -1.90 -12.77
CA SER A 138 -3.00 -3.18 -12.98
C SER A 138 -1.62 -3.03 -13.65
N TYR A 139 -1.47 -2.14 -14.63
CA TYR A 139 -0.14 -1.81 -15.19
C TYR A 139 0.79 -1.23 -14.13
N ALA A 140 0.28 -0.36 -13.26
CA ALA A 140 1.05 0.18 -12.15
C ALA A 140 1.53 -0.93 -11.21
N ALA A 141 0.62 -1.80 -10.74
CA ALA A 141 0.95 -2.91 -9.86
C ALA A 141 1.94 -3.91 -10.49
N LEU A 142 1.78 -4.24 -11.77
CA LEU A 142 2.75 -5.07 -12.52
C LEU A 142 4.11 -4.38 -12.62
N GLY A 143 4.16 -3.07 -12.84
CA GLY A 143 5.39 -2.28 -12.85
C GLY A 143 6.11 -2.30 -11.50
N ALA A 144 5.37 -2.20 -10.39
CA ALA A 144 5.91 -2.36 -9.05
C ALA A 144 6.45 -3.79 -8.81
N ILE A 145 5.77 -4.83 -9.32
CA ILE A 145 6.27 -6.21 -9.29
C ILE A 145 7.57 -6.34 -10.10
N MET A 146 7.64 -5.74 -11.30
CA MET A 146 8.87 -5.73 -12.10
C MET A 146 10.03 -5.07 -11.37
N LYS A 147 9.76 -3.96 -10.67
CA LYS A 147 10.76 -3.28 -9.82
C LYS A 147 11.17 -4.17 -8.65
N ALA A 148 10.23 -4.83 -7.99
CA ALA A 148 10.48 -5.59 -6.77
C ALA A 148 11.17 -6.95 -7.04
N LEU A 149 10.77 -7.70 -8.07
CA LEU A 149 11.37 -9.00 -8.43
C LEU A 149 12.60 -8.87 -9.35
N GLY A 150 12.71 -7.76 -10.08
CA GLY A 150 13.63 -7.60 -11.20
C GLY A 150 13.03 -8.10 -12.52
N GLU A 151 13.49 -7.53 -13.63
CA GLU A 151 12.94 -7.75 -14.98
C GLU A 151 12.86 -9.23 -15.36
N LYS A 152 13.98 -9.97 -15.21
CA LYS A 152 14.07 -11.37 -15.64
C LYS A 152 13.04 -12.26 -14.97
N ALA A 153 12.81 -12.08 -13.67
CA ALA A 153 11.86 -12.88 -12.91
C ALA A 153 10.41 -12.43 -13.17
N ALA A 154 10.18 -11.13 -13.36
CA ALA A 154 8.85 -10.61 -13.64
C ALA A 154 8.35 -10.99 -15.04
N MET A 155 9.23 -11.07 -16.05
CA MET A 155 8.90 -11.53 -17.41
C MET A 155 8.28 -12.94 -17.43
N MET A 156 8.59 -13.79 -16.45
CA MET A 156 7.98 -15.13 -16.32
C MET A 156 6.48 -15.09 -16.04
N PHE A 157 5.97 -13.98 -15.50
CA PHE A 157 4.55 -13.79 -15.22
C PHE A 157 3.84 -12.95 -16.30
N LEU A 158 4.59 -12.31 -17.19
CA LEU A 158 4.07 -11.41 -18.22
C LEU A 158 4.05 -12.05 -19.61
N THR A 159 4.29 -13.36 -19.71
CA THR A 159 4.38 -14.09 -20.99
C THR A 159 3.19 -13.83 -21.90
N ASP A 160 1.98 -13.76 -21.34
CA ASP A 160 0.73 -13.60 -22.08
C ASP A 160 0.56 -12.21 -22.69
N ILE A 161 1.28 -11.21 -22.19
CA ILE A 161 1.25 -9.83 -22.68
C ILE A 161 2.60 -9.34 -23.19
N ALA A 162 3.61 -10.22 -23.24
CA ALA A 162 4.99 -9.88 -23.60
C ALA A 162 5.11 -9.36 -25.04
N GLU A 163 4.25 -9.83 -25.94
CA GLU A 163 4.23 -9.40 -27.35
C GLU A 163 3.49 -8.07 -27.56
N ASP A 164 2.67 -7.64 -26.59
CA ASP A 164 1.95 -6.37 -26.63
C ASP A 164 2.89 -5.23 -26.17
N LYS A 165 3.58 -4.64 -27.15
CA LYS A 165 4.52 -3.53 -26.92
C LYS A 165 3.88 -2.33 -26.23
N LEU A 166 2.58 -2.09 -26.44
CA LEU A 166 1.88 -0.97 -25.80
C LEU A 166 1.67 -1.24 -24.31
N LYS A 167 1.23 -2.45 -23.95
CA LYS A 167 1.08 -2.85 -22.55
C LYS A 167 2.43 -2.91 -21.84
N MET A 168 3.42 -3.54 -22.46
CA MET A 168 4.75 -3.66 -21.88
C MET A 168 5.44 -2.30 -21.72
N GLY A 169 5.23 -1.36 -22.66
CA GLY A 169 5.70 0.02 -22.53
C GLY A 169 5.14 0.70 -21.28
N LYS A 170 3.83 0.63 -21.05
CA LYS A 170 3.19 1.19 -19.85
C LYS A 170 3.72 0.56 -18.56
N ILE A 171 3.87 -0.76 -18.52
CA ILE A 171 4.38 -1.45 -17.33
C ILE A 171 5.81 -0.98 -17.02
N GLN A 172 6.64 -0.80 -18.05
CA GLN A 172 8.00 -0.30 -17.89
C GLN A 172 8.03 1.16 -17.38
N GLU A 173 7.17 2.04 -17.91
CA GLU A 173 7.01 3.40 -17.39
C GLU A 173 6.61 3.41 -15.90
N PHE A 174 5.65 2.56 -15.51
CA PHE A 174 5.24 2.45 -14.12
C PHE A 174 6.30 1.83 -13.22
N ARG A 175 7.13 0.93 -13.74
CA ARG A 175 8.28 0.39 -13.01
C ARG A 175 9.28 1.50 -12.69
N ASP A 176 9.62 2.33 -13.68
CA ASP A 176 10.56 3.44 -13.50
C ASP A 176 10.00 4.48 -12.52
N LYS A 177 8.69 4.77 -12.63
CA LYS A 177 7.96 5.58 -11.65
C LYS A 177 8.00 4.98 -10.24
N ALA A 178 7.77 3.68 -10.09
CA ALA A 178 7.82 3.00 -8.80
C ALA A 178 9.22 3.03 -8.19
N ALA A 179 10.28 2.92 -9.02
CA ALA A 179 11.66 3.04 -8.58
C ALA A 179 11.97 4.45 -8.08
N ALA A 180 11.54 5.49 -8.81
CA ALA A 180 11.71 6.88 -8.41
C ALA A 180 10.95 7.20 -7.10
N GLU A 181 9.70 6.78 -6.99
CA GLU A 181 8.89 6.97 -5.77
C GLU A 181 9.50 6.25 -4.56
N ALA A 182 9.96 5.01 -4.74
CA ALA A 182 10.61 4.27 -3.65
C ALA A 182 11.90 4.94 -3.18
N ALA A 183 12.73 5.42 -4.11
CA ALA A 183 13.95 6.15 -3.78
C ALA A 183 13.67 7.47 -3.05
N ALA A 184 12.64 8.20 -3.47
CA ALA A 184 12.21 9.44 -2.80
C ALA A 184 11.71 9.17 -1.37
N GLU A 185 10.93 8.11 -1.16
CA GLU A 185 10.42 7.73 0.17
C GLU A 185 11.54 7.26 1.11
N GLU A 186 12.55 6.57 0.58
CA GLU A 186 13.73 6.16 1.34
C GLU A 186 14.61 7.36 1.73
N ALA A 187 14.81 8.31 0.82
CA ALA A 187 15.51 9.57 1.10
C ALA A 187 14.79 10.42 2.15
N ALA A 188 13.46 10.50 2.10
CA ALA A 188 12.66 11.20 3.09
C ALA A 188 12.80 10.58 4.49
N LYS A 189 12.75 9.25 4.60
CA LYS A 189 12.95 8.54 5.88
C LYS A 189 14.37 8.72 6.43
N ALA A 190 15.37 8.78 5.56
CA ALA A 190 16.76 9.04 5.97
C ALA A 190 16.91 10.46 6.54
N ALA A 191 16.30 11.46 5.91
CA ALA A 191 16.32 12.85 6.38
C ALA A 191 15.59 13.04 7.72
N GLU A 192 14.48 12.32 7.94
CA GLU A 192 13.71 12.37 9.19
C GLU A 192 14.42 11.65 10.37
N SER A 193 15.35 10.75 10.05
CA SER A 193 16.15 10.00 11.04
C SER A 193 17.50 10.64 11.38
N ALA A 194 17.88 11.75 10.74
CA ALA A 194 19.11 12.46 11.07
C ALA A 194 18.95 13.17 12.43
N PRO A 195 19.83 12.92 13.42
CA PRO A 195 19.69 13.52 14.74
C PRO A 195 19.84 15.03 14.64
N ALA A 196 18.89 15.76 15.20
CA ALA A 196 19.02 17.19 15.46
C ALA A 196 20.31 17.40 16.26
N GLN A 197 21.35 17.91 15.61
CA GLN A 197 22.56 18.33 16.30
C GLN A 197 22.20 19.50 17.21
N GLU A 198 22.20 19.19 18.50
CA GLU A 198 22.31 20.09 19.65
C GLU A 198 22.88 21.46 19.29
N ALA A 199 22.03 22.48 19.28
CA ALA A 199 22.45 23.84 19.52
C ALA A 199 22.96 23.90 20.97
N VAL A 200 24.26 23.66 21.16
CA VAL A 200 24.95 23.83 22.43
C VAL A 200 24.79 25.29 22.86
N VAL A 201 23.83 25.53 23.75
CA VAL A 201 23.68 26.76 24.51
C VAL A 201 24.97 26.93 25.32
N ARG A 202 25.83 27.87 24.91
CA ARG A 202 26.98 28.28 25.72
C ARG A 202 26.47 28.74 27.09
N PRO A 203 26.97 28.19 28.22
CA PRO A 203 26.61 28.72 29.53
C PRO A 203 27.24 30.10 29.70
N CYS A 204 26.41 31.07 30.04
CA CYS A 204 26.83 32.41 30.45
C CYS A 204 27.70 32.28 31.71
N ARG A 205 28.99 32.60 31.59
CA ARG A 205 29.95 32.52 32.70
C ARG A 205 29.76 33.75 33.59
N SER A 206 29.19 33.56 34.78
CA SER A 206 29.11 34.57 35.83
C SER A 206 30.48 34.77 36.50
N GLY A 207 30.81 36.03 36.79
CA GLY A 207 31.73 36.39 37.87
C GLY A 207 32.95 37.22 37.48
N LYS A 208 32.89 38.53 37.74
CA LYS A 208 33.93 39.17 38.55
C LYS A 208 33.42 40.43 39.27
N GLN A 209 33.47 40.33 40.60
CA GLN A 209 33.39 41.40 41.59
C GLN A 209 34.70 42.20 41.65
N ARG A 210 34.60 43.44 42.18
CA ARG A 210 35.63 44.40 42.65
C ARG A 210 36.30 45.22 41.52
N SER A 211 36.48 46.54 41.64
CA SER A 211 36.65 47.40 42.82
C SER A 211 35.92 48.74 42.70
#